data_AF-A0A1H6VFJ3-F1
#
_entry.id   AF-A0A1H6VFJ3-F1
#
_cell.length_a   1.000
_cell.length_b   1.000
_cell.length_c   1.000
_cell.angle_alpha   90.00
_cell.angle_beta   90.00
_cell.angle_gamma   90.00
#
_symmetry.space_group_name_H-M   'P 1'
#
loop_
_entity.id
_entity.type
_entity.pdbx_description
1 polymer ?
#
loop_
_entity_poly.entity_id
_entity_poly.type
_entity_poly.pdbx_seq_one_letter_code
_entity_poly.pdbx_strand_id
1 'polypeptide(L)'
;MKALPLSNVEKAGMLSFVKTIEFKKAKPEASSGVQTKYVYSCYILVNLLTIISFCYLLLPVIIFIYGFVRTEISLAITGLVCYACYRFFRDALLPADHKIKDRDLLQEWHAWRGHLALMSALALIWLSFSSIGGIGYRNFDSGIRSSLLWHLVTGSWPLYFRSGYFGSEFGALSDKAYVYYFAYYLPAAVVGKLLGWKAANLALFAYSWVGTVLALMLVRTYVQGRGYVVTLMVFMGISLFGGMDYVWNSLFRFTADRSEMWLSPLHYFSHTRNLFWSPHHCLPTWLIIGIILNRRQINPLIMRIFPLAVVSMLLWSPLCLIGLLPFLFAMAKHYWKDWLELSLINTSACFICILLAAFIVSNDFSFRMFYAPNVIDRYWIQYSIFVLVEFGIVSSIFVLSNNKILKHGTVLLLFTLLLIIPIFILGRWNDWCIKLSMPPLFVLSVFMIKQIIWLVGNNKRGAFFSVLIFGAGALTPIEELVYSAKNYRISFETPPEIRDFGPNYIVWQQLGDPDKFFFRYLARR
;
A
#
# COMPACT_ATOMS: atom_id res chain seq x y z
N MET A 1 5.72 27.67 42.88
CA MET A 1 5.94 28.38 41.60
C MET A 1 4.60 28.62 40.96
N LYS A 2 4.26 29.88 40.68
CA LYS A 2 3.01 30.31 40.05
C LYS A 2 2.91 29.71 38.64
N ALA A 3 1.78 29.10 38.32
CA ALA A 3 1.47 28.62 36.98
C ALA A 3 1.49 29.80 36.00
N LEU A 4 2.36 29.72 34.99
CA LEU A 4 2.36 30.66 33.87
C LEU A 4 1.06 30.49 33.07
N PRO A 5 0.37 31.58 32.71
CA PRO A 5 -0.85 31.50 31.92
C PRO A 5 -0.50 31.14 30.47
N LEU A 6 -1.19 30.13 29.93
CA LEU A 6 -1.16 29.74 28.52
C LEU A 6 -1.45 30.96 27.62
N SER A 7 -0.72 31.05 26.51
CA SER A 7 -0.77 32.17 25.58
C SER A 7 -2.11 32.23 24.83
N ASN A 8 -2.55 33.43 24.43
CA ASN A 8 -3.83 33.66 23.73
C ASN A 8 -3.97 32.91 22.39
N VAL A 9 -2.89 32.33 21.85
CA VAL A 9 -2.89 31.51 20.62
C VAL A 9 -3.37 30.08 20.89
N GLU A 10 -3.17 29.54 22.09
CA GLU A 10 -3.59 28.18 22.47
C GLU A 10 -5.09 28.12 22.81
N LYS A 11 -5.65 29.21 23.36
CA LYS A 11 -7.11 29.37 23.51
C LYS A 11 -7.82 29.47 22.17
N ALA A 12 -7.22 30.10 21.16
CA ALA A 12 -7.80 30.21 19.82
C ALA A 12 -7.86 28.85 19.07
N GLY A 13 -6.92 27.94 19.33
CA GLY A 13 -6.90 26.59 18.75
C GLY A 13 -8.02 25.68 19.28
N MET A 14 -8.31 25.70 20.59
CA MET A 14 -9.43 24.95 21.16
C MET A 14 -10.80 25.59 20.88
N LEU A 15 -10.90 26.93 20.87
CA LEU A 15 -12.13 27.63 20.51
C LEU A 15 -12.50 27.48 19.02
N SER A 16 -11.52 27.26 18.13
CA SER A 16 -11.73 26.90 16.72
C SER A 16 -12.35 25.50 16.56
N PHE A 17 -11.97 24.55 17.41
CA PHE A 17 -12.51 23.19 17.40
C PHE A 17 -13.94 23.13 17.97
N VAL A 18 -14.23 23.93 19.00
CA VAL A 18 -15.60 24.07 19.55
C VAL A 18 -16.50 24.91 18.63
N LYS A 19 -15.97 25.94 17.95
CA LYS A 19 -16.75 26.70 16.94
C LYS A 19 -17.08 25.90 15.68
N THR A 20 -16.32 24.85 15.37
CA THR A 20 -16.69 23.92 14.27
C THR A 20 -17.89 23.03 14.66
N ILE A 21 -18.19 22.90 15.96
CA ILE A 21 -19.41 22.27 16.49
C ILE A 21 -20.55 23.30 16.66
N GLU A 22 -20.26 24.61 16.61
CA GLU A 22 -21.28 25.68 16.54
C GLU A 22 -21.88 25.90 15.14
N PHE A 23 -21.78 24.93 14.22
CA PHE A 23 -22.69 24.83 13.07
C PHE A 23 -24.13 24.40 13.46
N LYS A 24 -24.54 24.64 14.71
CA LYS A 24 -25.91 24.48 15.22
C LYS A 24 -26.74 25.77 15.25
N LYS A 25 -26.21 26.91 14.80
CA LYS A 25 -26.99 28.17 14.68
C LYS A 25 -27.04 28.79 13.28
N ALA A 26 -26.51 28.12 12.25
CA ALA A 26 -26.99 28.37 10.90
C ALA A 26 -28.32 27.62 10.76
N LYS A 27 -29.45 28.33 10.61
CA LYS A 27 -30.67 27.73 10.08
C LYS A 27 -30.24 26.97 8.81
N PRO A 28 -30.51 25.66 8.71
CA PRO A 28 -30.20 24.94 7.49
C PRO A 28 -31.05 25.55 6.39
N GLU A 29 -30.43 26.23 5.43
CA GLU A 29 -31.01 26.23 4.09
C GLU A 29 -31.22 24.76 3.73
N ALA A 30 -32.47 24.47 3.38
CA ALA A 30 -33.05 23.14 3.31
C ALA A 30 -32.26 22.19 2.39
N SER A 31 -31.19 21.59 2.92
CA SER A 31 -30.60 20.37 2.38
C SER A 31 -31.00 19.23 3.30
N SER A 32 -31.75 18.29 2.73
CA SER A 32 -32.41 17.18 3.43
C SER A 32 -31.53 16.54 4.52
N GLY A 33 -32.08 16.29 5.71
CA GLY A 33 -31.38 15.68 6.86
C GLY A 33 -30.68 14.34 6.59
N VAL A 34 -30.92 13.73 5.41
CA VAL A 34 -30.23 12.55 4.87
C VAL A 34 -28.76 12.84 4.51
N GLN A 35 -28.41 14.07 4.12
CA GLN A 35 -27.04 14.45 3.71
C GLN A 35 -26.09 14.62 4.89
N THR A 36 -26.56 15.27 5.96
CA THR A 36 -25.81 15.39 7.22
C THR A 36 -25.57 14.02 7.86
N LYS A 37 -26.54 13.11 7.78
CA LYS A 37 -26.43 11.74 8.31
C LYS A 37 -25.36 10.92 7.59
N TYR A 38 -25.36 10.92 6.26
CA TYR A 38 -24.36 10.19 5.45
C TYR A 38 -22.91 10.66 5.70
N VAL A 39 -22.70 11.96 5.95
CA VAL A 39 -21.35 12.50 6.24
C VAL A 39 -20.86 12.04 7.62
N TYR A 40 -21.73 12.01 8.62
CA TYR A 40 -21.41 11.47 9.95
C TYR A 40 -21.11 9.96 9.89
N SER A 41 -21.88 9.23 9.10
CA SER A 41 -21.71 7.80 8.84
C SER A 41 -20.33 7.42 8.30
N CYS A 42 -19.82 8.20 7.33
CA CYS A 42 -18.48 8.01 6.80
C CYS A 42 -17.39 8.13 7.87
N TYR A 43 -17.56 8.99 8.88
CA TYR A 43 -16.53 9.26 9.88
C TYR A 43 -16.24 8.03 10.76
N ILE A 44 -17.28 7.37 11.28
CA ILE A 44 -17.12 6.18 12.13
C ILE A 44 -16.47 5.04 11.33
N LEU A 45 -16.97 4.78 10.12
CA LEU A 45 -16.43 3.73 9.26
C LEU A 45 -14.96 3.98 8.91
N VAL A 46 -14.60 5.21 8.54
CA VAL A 46 -13.22 5.58 8.20
C VAL A 46 -12.27 5.34 9.38
N ASN A 47 -12.68 5.68 10.61
CA ASN A 47 -11.90 5.40 11.81
C ASN A 47 -11.71 3.89 12.04
N LEU A 48 -12.77 3.10 11.90
CA LEU A 48 -12.70 1.64 12.03
C LEU A 48 -11.79 1.02 10.97
N LEU A 49 -11.97 1.40 9.70
CA LEU A 49 -11.11 0.96 8.60
C LEU A 49 -9.64 1.33 8.85
N THR A 50 -9.37 2.52 9.38
CA THR A 50 -8.02 2.98 9.71
C THR A 50 -7.39 2.13 10.81
N ILE A 51 -8.13 1.84 11.90
CA ILE A 51 -7.64 0.98 12.99
C ILE A 51 -7.36 -0.43 12.48
N ILE A 52 -8.28 -1.04 11.74
CA ILE A 52 -8.10 -2.38 11.17
C ILE A 52 -6.90 -2.38 10.20
N SER A 53 -6.70 -1.32 9.42
CA SER A 53 -5.55 -1.18 8.52
C SER A 53 -4.24 -1.08 9.31
N PHE A 54 -4.20 -0.39 10.45
CA PHE A 54 -3.02 -0.39 11.32
C PHE A 54 -2.74 -1.78 11.88
N CYS A 55 -3.75 -2.50 12.36
CA CYS A 55 -3.59 -3.88 12.81
C CYS A 55 -3.07 -4.77 11.67
N TYR A 56 -3.62 -4.63 10.47
CA TYR A 56 -3.17 -5.35 9.28
C TYR A 56 -1.69 -5.10 8.99
N LEU A 57 -1.25 -3.83 8.96
CA LEU A 57 0.13 -3.44 8.68
C LEU A 57 1.13 -3.86 9.78
N LEU A 58 0.70 -3.82 11.04
CA LEU A 58 1.54 -4.11 12.20
C LEU A 58 1.62 -5.59 12.56
N LEU A 59 0.61 -6.40 12.21
CA LEU A 59 0.59 -7.82 12.52
C LEU A 59 1.88 -8.55 12.07
N PRO A 60 2.38 -8.36 10.83
CA PRO A 60 3.65 -8.96 10.43
C PRO A 60 4.86 -8.48 11.23
N VAL A 61 4.89 -7.22 11.64
CA VAL A 61 5.98 -6.67 12.45
C VAL A 61 5.99 -7.33 13.82
N ILE A 62 4.82 -7.55 14.42
CA ILE A 62 4.68 -8.29 15.67
C ILE A 62 5.20 -9.72 15.49
N ILE A 63 4.76 -10.44 14.44
CA ILE A 63 5.23 -11.79 14.14
C ILE A 63 6.74 -11.82 13.94
N PHE A 64 7.31 -10.83 13.24
CA PHE A 64 8.75 -10.70 13.04
C PHE A 64 9.48 -10.51 14.37
N ILE A 65 9.01 -9.63 15.24
CA ILE A 65 9.61 -9.36 16.56
C ILE A 65 9.62 -10.63 17.44
N TYR A 66 8.58 -11.46 17.40
CA TYR A 66 8.55 -12.72 18.17
C TYR A 66 9.32 -13.87 17.50
N GLY A 67 9.37 -13.87 16.17
CA GLY A 67 9.98 -14.92 15.38
C GLY A 67 11.50 -14.78 15.23
N PHE A 68 11.96 -13.57 14.98
CA PHE A 68 13.32 -13.30 14.51
C PHE A 68 14.19 -12.59 15.54
N VAL A 69 13.60 -11.92 16.53
CA VAL A 69 14.35 -11.12 17.52
C VAL A 69 14.49 -11.89 18.83
N ARG A 70 15.61 -11.67 19.53
CA ARG A 70 15.85 -12.23 20.87
C ARG A 70 14.67 -11.98 21.81
N THR A 71 14.33 -12.98 22.62
CA THR A 71 13.15 -12.98 23.46
C THR A 71 13.12 -11.81 24.44
N GLU A 72 14.26 -11.43 25.00
CA GLU A 72 14.39 -10.32 25.95
C GLU A 72 14.05 -8.97 25.30
N ILE A 73 14.59 -8.74 24.10
CA ILE A 73 14.33 -7.52 23.30
C ILE A 73 12.88 -7.51 22.81
N SER A 74 12.39 -8.66 22.37
CA SER A 74 11.01 -8.85 21.89
C SER A 74 9.98 -8.52 22.97
N LEU A 75 10.18 -9.01 24.20
CA LEU A 75 9.33 -8.70 25.34
C LEU A 75 9.39 -7.22 25.73
N ALA A 76 10.58 -6.60 25.71
CA ALA A 76 10.74 -5.19 26.01
C ALA A 76 10.02 -4.29 25.00
N ILE A 77 10.21 -4.53 23.69
CA ILE A 77 9.56 -3.77 22.62
C ILE A 77 8.04 -3.98 22.67
N THR A 78 7.58 -5.23 22.84
CA THR A 78 6.14 -5.51 22.90
C THR A 78 5.51 -4.87 24.13
N GLY A 79 6.15 -4.95 25.30
CA GLY A 79 5.69 -4.29 26.51
C GLY A 79 5.56 -2.78 26.32
N LEU A 80 6.56 -2.14 25.69
CA LEU A 80 6.52 -0.72 25.37
C LEU A 80 5.37 -0.37 24.41
N VAL A 81 5.20 -1.12 23.32
CA VAL A 81 4.11 -0.90 22.34
C VAL A 81 2.74 -1.13 22.97
N CYS A 82 2.55 -2.22 23.72
CA CYS A 82 1.30 -2.53 24.40
C CYS A 82 0.97 -1.47 25.44
N TYR A 83 1.96 -1.00 26.21
CA TYR A 83 1.75 0.08 27.18
C TYR A 83 1.45 1.42 26.49
N ALA A 84 2.15 1.74 25.41
CA ALA A 84 1.89 2.93 24.60
C ALA A 84 0.47 2.92 24.02
N CYS A 85 0.05 1.80 23.44
CA CYS A 85 -1.31 1.58 22.95
C CYS A 85 -2.33 1.63 24.08
N TYR A 86 -2.09 0.98 25.22
CA TYR A 86 -2.99 1.01 26.37
C TYR A 86 -3.18 2.42 26.90
N ARG A 87 -2.09 3.15 27.16
CA ARG A 87 -2.12 4.56 27.59
C ARG A 87 -2.88 5.40 26.57
N PHE A 88 -2.59 5.21 25.29
CA PHE A 88 -3.27 5.90 24.22
C PHE A 88 -4.78 5.62 24.19
N PHE A 89 -5.20 4.35 24.21
CA PHE A 89 -6.61 3.97 24.20
C PHE A 89 -7.32 4.45 25.46
N ARG A 90 -6.69 4.32 26.63
CA ARG A 90 -7.20 4.84 27.89
C ARG A 90 -7.40 6.35 27.81
N ASP A 91 -6.37 7.10 27.43
CA ASP A 91 -6.40 8.57 27.39
C ASP A 91 -7.25 9.10 26.21
N ALA A 92 -7.53 8.29 25.19
CA ALA A 92 -8.42 8.61 24.06
C ALA A 92 -9.88 8.20 24.25
N LEU A 93 -10.16 7.14 25.03
CA LEU A 93 -11.52 6.64 25.29
C LEU A 93 -12.13 7.21 26.58
N LEU A 94 -11.34 7.66 27.56
CA LEU A 94 -11.85 8.17 28.84
C LEU A 94 -12.29 9.65 28.84
N PRO A 95 -11.73 10.56 28.04
CA PRO A 95 -12.25 11.91 27.91
C PRO A 95 -12.99 12.09 26.59
N ALA A 96 -14.19 11.50 26.48
CA ALA A 96 -15.20 11.95 25.53
C ALA A 96 -16.60 11.55 26.00
N ASP A 97 -17.37 12.54 26.47
CA ASP A 97 -18.83 12.48 26.70
C ASP A 97 -19.65 12.15 25.43
N HIS A 98 -19.00 11.74 24.33
CA HIS A 98 -19.65 11.19 23.16
C HIS A 98 -19.72 9.68 23.29
N LYS A 99 -20.66 9.20 24.12
CA LYS A 99 -21.14 7.81 23.99
C LYS A 99 -21.66 7.66 22.56
N ILE A 100 -20.86 7.08 21.68
CA ILE A 100 -21.36 6.52 20.42
C ILE A 100 -22.44 5.53 20.86
N LYS A 101 -23.71 5.83 20.58
CA LYS A 101 -24.79 4.95 21.02
C LYS A 101 -24.71 3.69 20.16
N ASP A 102 -24.96 2.52 20.74
CA ASP A 102 -24.99 1.25 19.99
C ASP A 102 -25.91 1.32 18.76
N ARG A 103 -26.99 2.13 18.86
CA ARG A 103 -27.89 2.43 17.75
C ARG A 103 -27.22 3.12 16.57
N ASP A 104 -26.26 4.00 16.81
CA ASP A 104 -25.51 4.69 15.76
C ASP A 104 -24.62 3.67 15.02
N LEU A 105 -23.88 2.83 15.75
CA LEU A 105 -23.04 1.77 15.17
C LEU A 105 -23.85 0.75 14.35
N LEU A 106 -25.01 0.32 14.86
CA LEU A 106 -25.92 -0.59 14.16
C LEU A 106 -26.45 0.05 12.87
N GLN A 107 -26.85 1.32 12.92
CA GLN A 107 -27.30 2.06 11.74
C GLN A 107 -26.19 2.20 10.70
N GLU A 108 -24.95 2.43 11.12
CA GLU A 108 -23.78 2.48 10.25
C GLU A 108 -23.50 1.15 9.56
N TRP A 109 -23.53 0.07 10.33
CA TRP A 109 -23.38 -1.27 9.80
C TRP A 109 -24.43 -1.55 8.71
N HIS A 110 -25.70 -1.19 8.95
CA HIS A 110 -26.76 -1.38 7.95
C HIS A 110 -26.54 -0.55 6.67
N ALA A 111 -25.97 0.65 6.78
CA ALA A 111 -25.67 1.50 5.63
C ALA A 111 -24.52 0.94 4.77
N TRP A 112 -23.49 0.37 5.41
CA TRP A 112 -22.25 0.00 4.72
C TRP A 112 -22.05 -1.49 4.47
N ARG A 113 -22.80 -2.39 5.14
CA ARG A 113 -22.67 -3.85 4.98
C ARG A 113 -22.82 -4.31 3.53
N GLY A 114 -23.73 -3.70 2.77
CA GLY A 114 -23.94 -4.05 1.37
C GLY A 114 -22.77 -3.61 0.50
N HIS A 115 -22.22 -2.42 0.75
CA HIS A 115 -21.02 -1.92 0.07
C HIS A 115 -19.81 -2.80 0.36
N LEU A 116 -19.64 -3.18 1.62
CA LEU A 116 -18.59 -4.09 2.05
C LEU A 116 -18.74 -5.47 1.40
N ALA A 117 -19.94 -6.06 1.42
CA ALA A 117 -20.20 -7.35 0.78
C ALA A 117 -19.95 -7.33 -0.73
N LEU A 118 -20.38 -6.27 -1.42
CA LEU A 118 -20.12 -6.10 -2.85
C LEU A 118 -18.62 -5.95 -3.15
N MET A 119 -17.90 -5.09 -2.42
CA MET A 119 -16.45 -4.94 -2.59
C MET A 119 -15.69 -6.21 -2.25
N SER A 120 -16.12 -6.91 -1.23
CA SER A 120 -15.59 -8.19 -0.79
C SER A 120 -15.74 -9.27 -1.85
N ALA A 121 -16.94 -9.40 -2.45
CA ALA A 121 -17.18 -10.33 -3.55
C ALA A 121 -16.37 -9.99 -4.80
N LEU A 122 -16.32 -8.71 -5.19
CA LEU A 122 -15.58 -8.27 -6.37
C LEU A 122 -14.06 -8.42 -6.20
N ALA A 123 -13.52 -8.10 -5.02
CA ALA A 123 -12.11 -8.32 -4.69
C ALA A 123 -11.76 -9.82 -4.69
N LEU A 124 -12.66 -10.68 -4.21
CA LEU A 124 -12.47 -12.14 -4.24
C LEU A 124 -12.35 -12.65 -5.68
N ILE A 125 -13.27 -12.24 -6.55
CA ILE A 125 -13.25 -12.59 -7.98
C ILE A 125 -11.96 -12.08 -8.62
N TRP A 126 -11.58 -10.82 -8.38
CA TRP A 126 -10.37 -10.25 -8.96
C TRP A 126 -9.10 -10.99 -8.53
N LEU A 127 -8.95 -11.26 -7.23
CA LEU A 127 -7.79 -11.95 -6.69
C LEU A 127 -7.70 -13.41 -7.13
N SER A 128 -8.82 -14.05 -7.48
CA SER A 128 -8.81 -15.44 -7.96
C SER A 128 -7.92 -15.65 -9.20
N PHE A 129 -7.63 -14.59 -9.97
CA PHE A 129 -6.76 -14.64 -11.14
C PHE A 129 -5.26 -14.40 -10.82
N SER A 130 -4.90 -14.07 -9.58
CA SER A 130 -3.59 -13.49 -9.24
C SER A 130 -2.42 -14.44 -8.99
N SER A 131 -2.66 -15.75 -8.83
CA SER A 131 -1.77 -16.79 -8.24
C SER A 131 -1.47 -16.69 -6.76
N ILE A 132 -1.96 -15.67 -6.06
CA ILE A 132 -1.75 -15.55 -4.62
C ILE A 132 -2.29 -16.82 -3.93
N GLY A 133 -1.47 -17.43 -3.08
CA GLY A 133 -1.85 -18.67 -2.40
C GLY A 133 -2.09 -19.85 -3.34
N GLY A 134 -1.48 -19.87 -4.53
CA GLY A 134 -1.64 -20.95 -5.50
C GLY A 134 -2.97 -20.96 -6.26
N ILE A 135 -3.73 -19.86 -6.22
CA ILE A 135 -5.02 -19.70 -6.91
C ILE A 135 -4.87 -18.70 -8.07
N GLY A 136 -4.90 -19.18 -9.31
CA GLY A 136 -4.81 -18.36 -10.53
C GLY A 136 -3.53 -18.58 -11.32
N TYR A 137 -3.18 -17.63 -12.19
CA TYR A 137 -2.03 -17.78 -13.10
C TYR A 137 -0.68 -17.56 -12.40
N ARG A 138 0.12 -18.63 -12.26
CA ARG A 138 1.48 -18.58 -11.70
C ARG A 138 2.43 -17.84 -12.65
N ASN A 139 2.61 -16.54 -12.40
CA ASN A 139 3.66 -15.75 -13.06
C ASN A 139 5.06 -16.13 -12.58
N PHE A 140 6.10 -15.68 -13.30
CA PHE A 140 7.49 -15.99 -12.98
C PHE A 140 7.88 -15.66 -11.52
N ASP A 141 7.49 -14.46 -11.05
CA ASP A 141 7.74 -14.01 -9.68
C ASP A 141 7.02 -14.85 -8.62
N SER A 142 5.87 -15.44 -8.96
CA SER A 142 5.07 -16.25 -8.04
C SER A 142 5.82 -17.50 -7.55
N GLY A 143 6.69 -18.08 -8.40
CA GLY A 143 7.52 -19.22 -8.03
C GLY A 143 8.50 -18.88 -6.91
N ILE A 144 9.24 -17.78 -7.08
CA ILE A 144 10.23 -17.30 -6.09
C ILE A 144 9.55 -16.92 -4.78
N ARG A 145 8.36 -16.31 -4.85
CA ARG A 145 7.60 -15.91 -3.64
C ARG A 145 6.98 -17.08 -2.91
N SER A 146 6.54 -18.09 -3.66
CA SER A 146 6.09 -19.35 -3.08
C SER A 146 7.26 -20.02 -2.36
N SER A 147 8.45 -19.99 -2.95
CA SER A 147 9.69 -20.48 -2.31
C SER A 147 10.00 -19.72 -1.01
N LEU A 148 9.90 -18.38 -1.03
CA LEU A 148 10.05 -17.56 0.18
C LEU A 148 9.05 -17.95 1.29
N LEU A 149 7.76 -18.09 0.95
CA LEU A 149 6.76 -18.53 1.92
C LEU A 149 7.05 -19.95 2.42
N TRP A 150 7.48 -20.85 1.53
CA TRP A 150 7.84 -22.23 1.88
C TRP A 150 8.95 -22.27 2.91
N HIS A 151 10.05 -21.54 2.68
CA HIS A 151 11.15 -21.42 3.65
C HIS A 151 10.69 -20.81 4.97
N LEU A 152 9.83 -19.79 4.95
CA LEU A 152 9.24 -19.23 6.17
C LEU A 152 8.37 -20.25 6.92
N VAL A 153 7.66 -21.14 6.22
CA VAL A 153 6.84 -22.19 6.83
C VAL A 153 7.72 -23.30 7.41
N THR A 154 8.66 -23.85 6.64
CA THR A 154 9.40 -25.06 7.00
C THR A 154 10.64 -24.81 7.84
N GLY A 155 11.33 -23.68 7.63
CA GLY A 155 12.57 -23.36 8.32
C GLY A 155 12.36 -22.76 9.71
N SER A 156 13.36 -22.88 10.60
CA SER A 156 13.41 -22.14 11.86
C SER A 156 13.53 -20.64 11.62
N TRP A 157 13.07 -19.81 12.57
CA TRP A 157 13.24 -18.36 12.50
C TRP A 157 14.27 -17.89 13.55
N PRO A 158 15.21 -17.00 13.18
CA PRO A 158 15.49 -16.47 11.84
C PRO A 158 15.94 -17.54 10.84
N LEU A 159 15.74 -17.26 9.55
CA LEU A 159 16.11 -18.16 8.47
C LEU A 159 17.60 -18.01 8.12
N TYR A 160 18.31 -19.13 8.16
CA TYR A 160 19.69 -19.27 7.75
C TYR A 160 19.84 -20.40 6.74
N PHE A 161 20.65 -20.15 5.71
CA PHE A 161 21.15 -21.17 4.80
C PHE A 161 22.58 -21.49 5.20
N ARG A 162 22.80 -22.72 5.65
CA ARG A 162 24.12 -23.21 6.06
C ARG A 162 25.04 -23.39 4.85
N SER A 163 26.34 -23.35 5.08
CA SER A 163 27.35 -23.66 4.07
C SER A 163 27.07 -25.03 3.45
N GLY A 164 27.06 -25.09 2.12
CA GLY A 164 26.67 -26.26 1.33
C GLY A 164 25.20 -26.34 0.95
N TYR A 165 24.32 -25.49 1.49
CA TYR A 165 22.92 -25.40 1.03
C TYR A 165 22.84 -24.97 -0.45
N PHE A 166 23.59 -23.91 -0.78
CA PHE A 166 23.81 -23.47 -2.14
C PHE A 166 24.92 -24.33 -2.75
N GLY A 167 24.64 -24.93 -3.91
CA GLY A 167 25.59 -25.79 -4.63
C GLY A 167 26.80 -25.01 -5.15
N SER A 168 27.76 -25.73 -5.73
CA SER A 168 29.03 -25.17 -6.25
C SER A 168 28.85 -24.02 -7.25
N GLU A 169 27.70 -23.95 -7.93
CA GLU A 169 27.34 -22.88 -8.87
C GLU A 169 27.23 -21.48 -8.21
N PHE A 170 26.98 -21.43 -6.90
CA PHE A 170 26.95 -20.19 -6.14
C PHE A 170 28.33 -19.81 -5.56
N GLY A 171 29.36 -20.61 -5.86
CA GLY A 171 30.68 -20.53 -5.22
C GLY A 171 30.69 -21.11 -3.81
N ALA A 172 31.85 -21.05 -3.15
CA ALA A 172 31.97 -21.41 -1.74
C ALA A 172 31.30 -20.33 -0.86
N LEU A 173 29.97 -20.38 -0.77
CA LEU A 173 29.24 -19.48 0.12
C LEU A 173 29.42 -19.92 1.57
N SER A 174 29.83 -18.94 2.38
CA SER A 174 29.62 -18.98 3.82
C SER A 174 28.12 -19.04 4.14
N ASP A 175 27.78 -19.31 5.40
CA ASP A 175 26.40 -19.22 5.88
C ASP A 175 25.77 -17.89 5.43
N LYS A 176 24.53 -17.96 4.95
CA LYS A 176 23.77 -16.80 4.51
C LYS A 176 22.51 -16.67 5.33
N ALA A 177 22.21 -15.46 5.76
CA ALA A 177 20.93 -15.16 6.37
C ALA A 177 19.92 -14.79 5.28
N TYR A 178 18.66 -15.15 5.45
CA TYR A 178 17.61 -14.72 4.53
C TYR A 178 17.12 -13.33 4.93
N VAL A 179 17.35 -12.34 4.07
CA VAL A 179 17.02 -10.94 4.32
C VAL A 179 16.20 -10.41 3.16
N TYR A 180 14.91 -10.24 3.40
CA TYR A 180 13.99 -9.69 2.41
C TYR A 180 12.79 -9.02 3.08
N TYR A 181 11.91 -8.43 2.28
CA TYR A 181 10.66 -7.84 2.77
C TYR A 181 9.64 -8.92 3.15
N PHE A 182 9.76 -9.46 4.37
CA PHE A 182 8.96 -10.60 4.85
C PHE A 182 7.53 -10.27 5.23
N ALA A 183 7.18 -9.00 5.47
CA ALA A 183 5.95 -8.65 6.19
C ALA A 183 4.70 -9.36 5.65
N TYR A 184 4.47 -9.27 4.34
CA TYR A 184 3.27 -9.84 3.72
C TYR A 184 3.11 -11.35 3.91
N TYR A 185 4.20 -12.10 4.05
CA TYR A 185 4.20 -13.57 4.11
C TYR A 185 4.14 -14.10 5.54
N LEU A 186 4.53 -13.32 6.54
CA LEU A 186 4.64 -13.76 7.93
C LEU A 186 3.31 -14.27 8.54
N PRO A 187 2.15 -13.59 8.37
CA PRO A 187 0.88 -14.10 8.87
C PRO A 187 0.53 -15.48 8.31
N ALA A 188 0.69 -15.65 7.00
CA ALA A 188 0.47 -16.91 6.33
C ALA A 188 1.47 -18.00 6.77
N ALA A 189 2.72 -17.62 7.01
CA ALA A 189 3.76 -18.54 7.45
C ALA A 189 3.48 -19.10 8.85
N VAL A 190 2.96 -18.28 9.78
CA VAL A 190 2.51 -18.77 11.10
C VAL A 190 1.41 -19.82 10.94
N VAL A 191 0.41 -19.56 10.11
CA VAL A 191 -0.65 -20.53 9.83
C VAL A 191 -0.07 -21.81 9.22
N GLY A 192 0.86 -21.68 8.28
CA GLY A 192 1.52 -22.82 7.65
C GLY A 192 2.38 -23.64 8.60
N LYS A 193 3.05 -23.00 9.58
CA LYS A 193 3.79 -23.70 10.63
C LYS A 193 2.90 -24.59 11.50
N LEU A 194 1.65 -24.17 11.73
CA LEU A 194 0.70 -24.88 12.58
C LEU A 194 -0.11 -25.93 11.81
N LEU A 195 -0.49 -25.62 10.56
CA LEU A 195 -1.50 -26.38 9.80
C LEU A 195 -0.99 -26.89 8.44
N GLY A 196 0.26 -26.63 8.09
CA GLY A 196 0.90 -27.10 6.86
C GLY A 196 0.76 -26.18 5.64
N TRP A 197 1.40 -26.58 4.54
CA TRP A 197 1.59 -25.76 3.33
C TRP A 197 0.31 -25.25 2.68
N LYS A 198 -0.70 -26.11 2.54
CA LYS A 198 -1.99 -25.73 1.96
C LYS A 198 -2.68 -24.64 2.78
N ALA A 199 -2.64 -24.75 4.11
CA ALA A 199 -3.20 -23.75 5.00
C ALA A 199 -2.44 -22.41 4.91
N ALA A 200 -1.11 -22.44 4.78
CA ALA A 200 -0.30 -21.25 4.52
C ALA A 200 -0.75 -20.51 3.24
N ASN A 201 -0.96 -21.24 2.16
CA ASN A 201 -1.41 -20.68 0.89
C ASN A 201 -2.80 -20.04 0.99
N LEU A 202 -3.77 -20.75 1.58
CA LEU A 202 -5.12 -20.21 1.79
C LEU A 202 -5.12 -19.01 2.73
N ALA A 203 -4.27 -19.02 3.77
CA ALA A 203 -4.10 -17.89 4.67
C ALA A 203 -3.48 -16.69 3.95
N LEU A 204 -2.50 -16.89 3.06
CA LEU A 204 -1.94 -15.82 2.24
C LEU A 204 -3.02 -15.19 1.37
N PHE A 205 -3.81 -16.01 0.66
CA PHE A 205 -4.92 -15.52 -0.16
C PHE A 205 -5.96 -14.74 0.65
N ALA A 206 -6.37 -15.26 1.80
CA ALA A 206 -7.30 -14.59 2.70
C ALA A 206 -6.74 -13.25 3.21
N TYR A 207 -5.45 -13.21 3.57
CA TYR A 207 -4.78 -12.00 4.04
C TYR A 207 -4.77 -10.92 2.94
N SER A 208 -4.44 -11.28 1.70
CA SER A 208 -4.45 -10.36 0.54
C SER A 208 -5.84 -9.86 0.19
N TRP A 209 -6.85 -10.73 0.34
CA TRP A 209 -8.25 -10.35 0.19
C TRP A 209 -8.68 -9.32 1.21
N VAL A 210 -8.36 -9.52 2.49
CA VAL A 210 -8.62 -8.52 3.54
C VAL A 210 -7.93 -7.19 3.22
N GLY A 211 -6.64 -7.22 2.87
CA GLY A 211 -5.88 -6.02 2.51
C GLY A 211 -6.49 -5.25 1.32
N THR A 212 -6.90 -5.98 0.28
CA THR A 212 -7.54 -5.39 -0.91
C THR A 212 -8.88 -4.75 -0.56
N VAL A 213 -9.73 -5.44 0.21
CA VAL A 213 -11.04 -4.92 0.62
C VAL A 213 -10.88 -3.66 1.47
N LEU A 214 -9.95 -3.64 2.42
CA LEU A 214 -9.66 -2.46 3.24
C LEU A 214 -9.23 -1.27 2.39
N ALA A 215 -8.29 -1.47 1.45
CA ALA A 215 -7.83 -0.42 0.55
C ALA A 215 -8.97 0.14 -0.32
N LEU A 216 -9.78 -0.73 -0.92
CA LEU A 216 -10.94 -0.32 -1.74
C LEU A 216 -12.00 0.41 -0.92
N MET A 217 -12.25 -0.03 0.32
CA MET A 217 -13.21 0.63 1.21
C MET A 217 -12.71 2.03 1.64
N LEU A 218 -11.42 2.20 1.91
CA LEU A 218 -10.83 3.52 2.18
C LEU A 218 -10.96 4.47 0.97
N VAL A 219 -10.77 3.96 -0.25
CA VAL A 219 -11.03 4.75 -1.47
C VAL A 219 -12.51 5.07 -1.57
N ARG A 220 -13.39 4.10 -1.31
CA ARG A 220 -14.84 4.27 -1.40
C ARG A 220 -15.38 5.33 -0.44
N THR A 221 -14.84 5.43 0.77
CA THR A 221 -15.20 6.50 1.72
C THR A 221 -14.66 7.86 1.27
N TYR A 222 -13.47 7.89 0.65
CA TYR A 222 -12.87 9.13 0.14
C TYR A 222 -13.59 9.72 -1.08
N VAL A 223 -14.02 8.86 -2.01
CA VAL A 223 -14.63 9.29 -3.28
C VAL A 223 -15.97 9.99 -3.07
N GLN A 224 -16.64 9.79 -1.92
CA GLN A 224 -17.89 10.43 -1.49
C GLN A 224 -19.02 10.40 -2.55
N GLY A 225 -20.08 9.64 -2.29
CA GLY A 225 -21.22 9.52 -3.19
C GLY A 225 -22.13 8.37 -2.73
N ARG A 226 -23.42 8.43 -3.06
CA ARG A 226 -24.39 7.43 -2.60
C ARG A 226 -24.56 6.29 -3.61
N GLY A 227 -24.91 5.12 -3.10
CA GLY A 227 -25.36 3.98 -3.90
C GLY A 227 -24.25 3.06 -4.41
N TYR A 228 -24.69 1.92 -4.93
CA TYR A 228 -23.81 0.84 -5.40
C TYR A 228 -23.07 1.18 -6.68
N VAL A 229 -23.60 2.09 -7.52
CA VAL A 229 -22.93 2.54 -8.75
C VAL A 229 -21.57 3.17 -8.44
N VAL A 230 -21.48 4.06 -7.44
CA VAL A 230 -20.19 4.64 -7.01
C VAL A 230 -19.23 3.56 -6.51
N THR A 231 -19.77 2.50 -5.90
CA THR A 231 -18.99 1.38 -5.38
C THR A 231 -18.40 0.56 -6.52
N LEU A 232 -19.21 0.27 -7.53
CA LEU A 232 -18.76 -0.36 -8.77
C LEU A 232 -17.74 0.52 -9.51
N MET A 233 -17.96 1.84 -9.60
CA MET A 233 -17.01 2.77 -10.22
C MET A 233 -15.68 2.83 -9.48
N VAL A 234 -15.68 2.76 -8.14
CA VAL A 234 -14.44 2.66 -7.35
C VAL A 234 -13.71 1.37 -7.64
N PHE A 235 -14.42 0.23 -7.63
CA PHE A 235 -13.81 -1.05 -7.95
C PHE A 235 -13.22 -1.05 -9.36
N MET A 236 -14.01 -0.73 -10.38
CA MET A 236 -13.58 -0.71 -11.78
C MET A 236 -12.46 0.31 -12.00
N GLY A 237 -12.57 1.50 -11.42
CA GLY A 237 -11.58 2.56 -11.56
C GLY A 237 -10.25 2.27 -10.88
N ILE A 238 -10.20 1.32 -9.94
CA ILE A 238 -8.94 0.83 -9.37
C ILE A 238 -8.48 -0.43 -10.12
N SER A 239 -9.32 -1.45 -10.27
CA SER A 239 -8.91 -2.73 -10.87
C SER A 239 -8.55 -2.62 -12.35
N LEU A 240 -9.23 -1.74 -13.09
CA LEU A 240 -8.99 -1.52 -14.51
C LEU A 240 -8.19 -0.23 -14.80
N PHE A 241 -7.53 0.35 -13.79
CA PHE A 241 -6.63 1.47 -14.03
C PHE A 241 -5.33 0.99 -14.70
N GLY A 242 -5.00 1.59 -15.84
CA GLY A 242 -3.74 1.41 -16.55
C GLY A 242 -3.45 2.59 -17.49
N GLY A 243 -2.22 2.66 -18.00
CA GLY A 243 -1.82 3.57 -19.06
C GLY A 243 -2.33 3.12 -20.43
N MET A 244 -1.93 3.87 -21.48
CA MET A 244 -2.27 3.55 -22.87
C MET A 244 -1.38 2.46 -23.48
N ASP A 245 -0.72 1.64 -22.65
CA ASP A 245 0.30 0.67 -23.05
C ASP A 245 -0.22 -0.32 -24.08
N TYR A 246 -1.40 -0.91 -23.84
CA TYR A 246 -2.00 -1.85 -24.78
C TYR A 246 -2.28 -1.21 -26.14
N VAL A 247 -2.86 -0.01 -26.15
CA VAL A 247 -3.18 0.73 -27.39
C VAL A 247 -1.90 1.07 -28.13
N TRP A 248 -0.91 1.61 -27.42
CA TRP A 248 0.37 2.01 -27.98
C TRP A 248 1.13 0.82 -28.55
N ASN A 249 1.23 -0.28 -27.79
CA ASN A 249 1.88 -1.50 -28.26
C ASN A 249 1.13 -2.14 -29.43
N SER A 250 -0.21 -2.08 -29.47
CA SER A 250 -0.99 -2.61 -30.59
C SER A 250 -0.76 -1.84 -31.90
N LEU A 251 -0.58 -0.51 -31.81
CA LEU A 251 -0.34 0.34 -32.98
C LEU A 251 1.07 0.18 -33.55
N PHE A 252 2.07 0.08 -32.68
CA PHE A 252 3.48 0.16 -33.08
C PHE A 252 4.27 -1.15 -32.90
N ARG A 253 3.69 -2.15 -32.24
CA ARG A 253 4.26 -3.50 -32.04
C ARG A 253 5.66 -3.48 -31.42
N PHE A 254 5.85 -2.69 -30.38
CA PHE A 254 7.14 -2.53 -29.67
C PHE A 254 7.60 -3.82 -28.99
N THR A 255 6.67 -4.61 -28.45
CA THR A 255 6.97 -5.88 -27.79
C THR A 255 5.93 -6.96 -28.11
N ALA A 256 6.40 -8.22 -28.13
CA ALA A 256 5.56 -9.42 -28.20
C ALA A 256 5.26 -10.03 -26.82
N ASP A 257 5.87 -9.51 -25.76
CA ASP A 257 5.49 -9.81 -24.37
C ASP A 257 4.22 -9.01 -23.98
N ARG A 258 3.96 -8.83 -22.68
CA ARG A 258 2.93 -7.94 -22.16
C ARG A 258 3.09 -6.51 -22.64
N SER A 259 1.97 -5.87 -22.98
CA SER A 259 1.96 -4.49 -23.50
C SER A 259 2.69 -3.49 -22.59
N GLU A 260 2.54 -3.58 -21.27
CA GLU A 260 3.26 -2.71 -20.29
C GLU A 260 4.80 -2.88 -20.29
N MET A 261 5.35 -3.82 -21.06
CA MET A 261 6.79 -3.99 -21.27
C MET A 261 7.31 -3.25 -22.51
N TRP A 262 6.47 -2.47 -23.20
CA TRP A 262 6.76 -1.84 -24.50
C TRP A 262 7.99 -0.92 -24.50
N LEU A 263 8.35 -0.31 -23.36
CA LEU A 263 9.50 0.59 -23.24
C LEU A 263 10.44 0.22 -22.09
N SER A 264 10.84 -1.04 -21.99
CA SER A 264 11.83 -1.45 -20.97
C SER A 264 13.12 -0.62 -21.05
N PRO A 265 13.65 -0.08 -19.93
CA PRO A 265 13.28 -0.37 -18.53
C PRO A 265 12.38 0.70 -17.88
N LEU A 266 11.63 1.49 -18.65
CA LEU A 266 10.64 2.45 -18.11
C LEU A 266 9.28 1.76 -18.01
N HIS A 267 8.74 1.67 -16.79
CA HIS A 267 7.49 0.93 -16.54
C HIS A 267 6.64 1.63 -15.49
N TYR A 268 5.38 1.95 -15.82
CA TYR A 268 4.32 2.22 -14.84
C TYR A 268 3.23 1.15 -14.93
N PHE A 269 3.36 0.12 -14.09
CA PHE A 269 2.40 -0.97 -14.10
C PHE A 269 1.01 -0.55 -13.61
N SER A 270 -0.02 -1.12 -14.25
CA SER A 270 -1.41 -1.09 -13.82
C SER A 270 -1.58 -1.62 -12.39
N HIS A 271 -2.69 -1.25 -11.75
CA HIS A 271 -3.01 -1.74 -10.41
C HIS A 271 -3.24 -3.25 -10.37
N THR A 272 -3.80 -3.83 -11.44
CA THR A 272 -3.94 -5.30 -11.55
C THR A 272 -2.57 -5.97 -11.59
N ARG A 273 -1.64 -5.51 -12.44
CA ARG A 273 -0.31 -6.11 -12.45
C ARG A 273 0.41 -5.90 -11.12
N ASN A 274 0.37 -4.71 -10.53
CA ASN A 274 0.99 -4.47 -9.23
C ASN A 274 0.43 -5.37 -8.12
N LEU A 275 -0.88 -5.66 -8.13
CA LEU A 275 -1.50 -6.55 -7.16
C LEU A 275 -1.14 -8.02 -7.39
N PHE A 276 -1.11 -8.48 -8.65
CA PHE A 276 -0.81 -9.89 -8.99
C PHE A 276 0.69 -10.18 -8.86
N TRP A 277 1.50 -9.22 -9.28
CA TRP A 277 2.94 -9.31 -9.33
C TRP A 277 3.63 -8.59 -8.20
N SER A 278 3.00 -7.95 -7.22
CA SER A 278 3.72 -7.49 -6.00
C SER A 278 2.75 -7.03 -4.90
N PRO A 279 1.87 -7.91 -4.41
CA PRO A 279 0.87 -7.54 -3.40
C PRO A 279 1.51 -7.03 -2.09
N HIS A 280 2.69 -7.55 -1.74
CA HIS A 280 3.49 -7.12 -0.59
C HIS A 280 3.98 -5.66 -0.67
N HIS A 281 4.08 -5.09 -1.86
CA HIS A 281 4.39 -3.66 -2.06
C HIS A 281 3.12 -2.83 -2.23
N CYS A 282 2.20 -3.34 -3.04
CA CYS A 282 0.98 -2.67 -3.47
C CYS A 282 -0.02 -2.43 -2.33
N LEU A 283 -0.39 -3.49 -1.60
CA LEU A 283 -1.40 -3.40 -0.53
C LEU A 283 -1.04 -2.41 0.58
N PRO A 284 0.16 -2.46 1.19
CA PRO A 284 0.45 -1.53 2.28
C PRO A 284 0.55 -0.08 1.78
N THR A 285 0.99 0.12 0.53
CA THR A 285 1.00 1.43 -0.13
C THR A 285 -0.41 2.00 -0.30
N TRP A 286 -1.34 1.19 -0.80
CA TRP A 286 -2.74 1.59 -0.99
C TRP A 286 -3.43 1.91 0.33
N LEU A 287 -3.17 1.13 1.38
CA LEU A 287 -3.69 1.40 2.73
C LEU A 287 -3.19 2.74 3.26
N ILE A 288 -1.88 2.99 3.19
CA ILE A 288 -1.29 4.25 3.67
C ILE A 288 -1.83 5.44 2.88
N ILE A 289 -1.88 5.37 1.55
CA ILE A 289 -2.45 6.45 0.74
C ILE A 289 -3.95 6.63 1.04
N GLY A 290 -4.71 5.55 1.18
CA GLY A 290 -6.13 5.59 1.56
C GLY A 290 -6.34 6.35 2.88
N ILE A 291 -5.50 6.09 3.88
CA ILE A 291 -5.50 6.81 5.17
C ILE A 291 -5.12 8.28 4.98
N ILE A 292 -4.05 8.57 4.22
CA ILE A 292 -3.61 9.95 3.93
C ILE A 292 -4.72 10.75 3.24
N LEU A 293 -5.41 10.16 2.26
CA LEU A 293 -6.51 10.81 1.56
C LEU A 293 -7.70 11.08 2.49
N ASN A 294 -8.01 10.15 3.39
CA ASN A 294 -9.08 10.31 4.38
C ASN A 294 -8.68 11.08 5.65
N ARG A 295 -7.44 11.54 5.81
CA ARG A 295 -6.90 12.15 7.05
C ARG A 295 -7.76 13.22 7.73
N ARG A 296 -8.56 13.98 6.98
CA ARG A 296 -9.46 15.01 7.52
C ARG A 296 -10.73 14.44 8.17
N GLN A 297 -11.07 13.20 7.85
CA GLN A 297 -12.21 12.44 8.37
C GLN A 297 -11.79 11.43 9.43
N ILE A 298 -10.49 11.34 9.74
CA ILE A 298 -9.97 10.44 10.78
C ILE A 298 -9.86 11.22 12.08
N ASN A 299 -10.18 10.57 13.20
CA ASN A 299 -9.97 11.12 14.52
C ASN A 299 -8.47 11.47 14.69
N PRO A 300 -8.13 12.73 15.05
CA PRO A 300 -6.74 13.15 15.25
C PRO A 300 -5.97 12.25 16.22
N LEU A 301 -6.64 11.66 17.21
CA LEU A 301 -6.02 10.70 18.13
C LEU A 301 -5.57 9.46 17.37
N ILE A 302 -6.42 8.85 16.54
CA ILE A 302 -6.05 7.66 15.74
C ILE A 302 -4.84 7.99 14.84
N MET A 303 -4.78 9.21 14.30
CA MET A 303 -3.64 9.68 13.50
C MET A 303 -2.32 9.78 14.26
N ARG A 304 -2.31 9.75 15.60
CA ARG A 304 -1.07 9.67 16.40
C ARG A 304 -0.38 8.31 16.33
N ILE A 305 -1.11 7.23 16.02
CA ILE A 305 -0.54 5.89 15.81
C ILE A 305 0.09 5.75 14.41
N PHE A 306 -0.27 6.64 13.49
CA PHE A 306 0.15 6.57 12.10
C PHE A 306 1.67 6.41 11.86
N PRO A 307 2.58 7.06 12.62
CA PRO A 307 4.02 6.82 12.47
C PRO A 307 4.43 5.36 12.63
N LEU A 308 3.78 4.62 13.53
CA LEU A 308 4.05 3.19 13.75
C LEU A 308 3.69 2.37 12.50
N ALA A 309 2.55 2.68 11.87
CA ALA A 309 2.14 2.06 10.60
C ALA A 309 3.09 2.42 9.45
N VAL A 310 3.59 3.65 9.39
CA VAL A 310 4.59 4.07 8.39
C VAL A 310 5.91 3.31 8.56
N VAL A 311 6.40 3.18 9.80
CA VAL A 311 7.65 2.45 10.09
C VAL A 311 7.56 0.98 9.68
N SER A 312 6.37 0.36 9.76
CA SER A 312 6.16 -1.00 9.30
C SER A 312 6.56 -1.20 7.82
N MET A 313 6.51 -0.13 7.02
CA MET A 313 6.90 -0.16 5.60
C MET A 313 8.36 -0.59 5.39
N LEU A 314 9.24 -0.46 6.37
CA LEU A 314 10.60 -0.99 6.26
C LEU A 314 10.60 -2.52 6.08
N LEU A 315 9.67 -3.24 6.72
CA LEU A 315 9.54 -4.69 6.57
C LEU A 315 8.66 -5.09 5.38
N TRP A 316 7.73 -4.22 4.96
CA TRP A 316 6.85 -4.48 3.81
C TRP A 316 7.48 -4.10 2.46
N SER A 317 7.98 -2.88 2.34
CA SER A 317 8.47 -2.32 1.08
C SER A 317 9.28 -1.02 1.32
N PRO A 318 10.61 -1.11 1.49
CA PRO A 318 11.46 0.07 1.61
C PRO A 318 11.37 1.02 0.41
N LEU A 319 11.27 0.49 -0.82
CA LEU A 319 11.17 1.32 -2.02
C LEU A 319 9.84 2.07 -2.12
N CYS A 320 8.71 1.42 -1.79
CA CYS A 320 7.42 2.13 -1.76
C CYS A 320 7.37 3.16 -0.63
N LEU A 321 8.08 2.95 0.48
CA LEU A 321 8.22 3.97 1.53
C LEU A 321 8.84 5.26 0.95
N ILE A 322 9.87 5.15 0.11
CA ILE A 322 10.48 6.31 -0.56
C ILE A 322 9.45 7.04 -1.43
N GLY A 323 8.65 6.31 -2.22
CA GLY A 323 7.57 6.90 -3.02
C GLY A 323 6.46 7.54 -2.16
N LEU A 324 6.25 7.07 -0.93
CA LEU A 324 5.31 7.63 0.03
C LEU A 324 5.83 8.91 0.73
N LEU A 325 7.16 9.05 0.90
CA LEU A 325 7.76 10.17 1.65
C LEU A 325 7.24 11.55 1.25
N PRO A 326 7.11 11.91 -0.05
CA PRO A 326 6.60 13.23 -0.43
C PRO A 326 5.16 13.48 0.07
N PHE A 327 4.30 12.46 0.05
CA PHE A 327 2.94 12.55 0.58
C PHE A 327 2.95 12.64 2.12
N LEU A 328 3.85 11.90 2.77
CA LEU A 328 4.06 11.97 4.22
C LEU A 328 4.56 13.36 4.65
N PHE A 329 5.50 13.96 3.93
CA PHE A 329 5.98 15.33 4.19
C PHE A 329 4.88 16.38 3.99
N ALA A 330 4.08 16.26 2.92
CA ALA A 330 2.93 17.12 2.71
C ALA A 330 1.92 17.01 3.87
N MET A 331 1.78 15.83 4.47
CA MET A 331 0.95 15.62 5.66
C MET A 331 1.61 16.12 6.95
N ALA A 332 2.92 15.95 7.09
CA ALA A 332 3.70 16.37 8.26
C ALA A 332 3.52 17.86 8.55
N LYS A 333 3.33 18.71 7.54
CA LYS A 333 3.00 20.14 7.74
C LYS A 333 1.87 20.38 8.75
N HIS A 334 0.93 19.44 8.89
CA HIS A 334 -0.19 19.52 9.83
C HIS A 334 0.03 18.77 11.15
N TYR A 335 0.91 17.75 11.18
CA TYR A 335 1.06 16.82 12.30
C TYR A 335 2.50 16.72 12.85
N TRP A 336 3.45 17.50 12.34
CA TRP A 336 4.87 17.36 12.68
C TRP A 336 5.15 17.52 14.17
N LYS A 337 4.43 18.42 14.86
CA LYS A 337 4.57 18.59 16.31
C LYS A 337 4.17 17.32 17.06
N ASP A 338 3.03 16.72 16.72
CA ASP A 338 2.57 15.47 17.34
C ASP A 338 3.50 14.28 16.99
N TRP A 339 4.08 14.25 15.78
CA TRP A 339 4.96 13.15 15.35
C TRP A 339 6.40 13.26 15.87
N LEU A 340 6.86 14.47 16.21
CA LEU A 340 8.16 14.70 16.83
C LEU A 340 8.09 14.76 18.36
N GLU A 341 6.90 14.81 18.94
CA GLU A 341 6.72 14.73 20.38
C GLU A 341 7.36 13.45 20.93
N LEU A 342 8.07 13.54 22.05
CA LEU A 342 8.61 12.40 22.78
C LEU A 342 7.48 11.67 23.54
N SER A 343 6.55 11.11 22.76
CA SER A 343 5.46 10.28 23.24
C SER A 343 5.88 8.81 23.23
N LEU A 344 5.26 8.00 24.09
CA LEU A 344 5.51 6.55 24.15
C LEU A 344 5.31 5.88 22.78
N ILE A 345 4.33 6.34 21.98
CA ILE A 345 4.08 5.82 20.63
C ILE A 345 5.23 6.15 19.69
N ASN A 346 5.68 7.40 19.65
CA ASN A 346 6.77 7.82 18.75
C ASN A 346 8.10 7.18 19.14
N THR A 347 8.37 7.05 20.44
CA THR A 347 9.53 6.30 20.95
C THR A 347 9.46 4.83 20.54
N SER A 348 8.29 4.19 20.66
CA SER A 348 8.09 2.80 20.19
C SER A 348 8.34 2.67 18.69
N ALA A 349 7.81 3.59 17.89
CA ALA A 349 8.02 3.63 16.45
C ALA A 349 9.50 3.81 16.10
N CYS A 350 10.25 4.62 16.86
CA CYS A 350 11.69 4.79 16.68
C CYS A 350 12.46 3.49 16.95
N PHE A 351 12.19 2.80 18.07
CA PHE A 351 12.84 1.52 18.36
C PHE A 351 12.55 0.46 17.29
N ILE A 352 11.29 0.36 16.85
CA ILE A 352 10.92 -0.55 15.76
C ILE A 352 11.61 -0.13 14.46
N CYS A 353 11.73 1.17 14.17
CA CYS A 353 12.43 1.67 12.98
C CYS A 353 13.88 1.23 12.98
N ILE A 354 14.61 1.42 14.09
CA ILE A 354 16.01 1.00 14.24
C ILE A 354 16.14 -0.52 14.06
N LEU A 355 15.26 -1.29 14.70
CA LEU A 355 15.25 -2.75 14.60
C LEU A 355 15.04 -3.23 13.15
N LEU A 356 14.01 -2.72 12.48
CA LEU A 356 13.70 -3.11 11.10
C LEU A 356 14.77 -2.62 10.12
N ALA A 357 15.31 -1.41 10.32
CA ALA A 357 16.40 -0.90 9.52
C ALA A 357 17.66 -1.76 9.67
N ALA A 358 18.01 -2.16 10.88
CA ALA A 358 19.15 -3.05 11.14
C ALA A 358 18.99 -4.40 10.40
N PHE A 359 17.77 -4.95 10.36
CA PHE A 359 17.49 -6.16 9.59
C PHE A 359 17.67 -5.93 8.08
N ILE A 360 17.03 -4.91 7.51
CA ILE A 360 17.09 -4.65 6.06
C ILE A 360 18.50 -4.32 5.58
N VAL A 361 19.27 -3.56 6.35
CA VAL A 361 20.68 -3.21 6.02
C VAL A 361 21.63 -4.42 6.16
N SER A 362 21.17 -5.53 6.75
CA SER A 362 21.95 -6.78 6.79
C SER A 362 21.96 -7.53 5.46
N ASN A 363 21.23 -7.06 4.45
CA ASN A 363 21.26 -7.62 3.10
C ASN A 363 22.64 -7.37 2.42
N ASP A 364 23.16 -8.36 1.71
CA ASP A 364 24.47 -8.29 1.04
C ASP A 364 24.41 -7.61 -0.33
N PHE A 365 23.21 -7.50 -0.88
CA PHE A 365 23.01 -7.03 -2.22
C PHE A 365 22.96 -5.51 -2.29
N SER A 366 23.90 -4.93 -3.03
CA SER A 366 23.86 -3.51 -3.38
C SER A 366 23.23 -3.32 -4.75
N PHE A 367 22.17 -2.52 -4.82
CA PHE A 367 21.58 -2.12 -6.09
C PHE A 367 22.45 -1.07 -6.78
N ARG A 368 22.76 -1.30 -8.07
CA ARG A 368 23.34 -0.24 -8.91
C ARG A 368 22.24 0.73 -9.32
N MET A 369 22.51 2.02 -9.17
CA MET A 369 21.65 3.10 -9.62
C MET A 369 22.30 3.81 -10.81
N PHE A 370 21.51 4.07 -11.84
CA PHE A 370 21.94 4.76 -13.05
C PHE A 370 21.08 6.01 -13.29
N TYR A 371 21.70 7.05 -13.84
CA TYR A 371 20.98 8.17 -14.42
C TYR A 371 20.46 7.74 -15.79
N ALA A 372 19.14 7.69 -15.97
CA ALA A 372 18.50 7.09 -17.14
C ALA A 372 18.98 7.67 -18.50
N PRO A 373 19.20 9.00 -18.64
CA PRO A 373 19.74 9.57 -19.87
C PRO A 373 21.13 9.07 -20.28
N ASN A 374 21.91 8.51 -19.34
CA ASN A 374 23.24 7.97 -19.64
C ASN A 374 23.21 6.53 -20.15
N VAL A 375 22.07 5.83 -20.01
CA VAL A 375 21.97 4.39 -20.32
C VAL A 375 20.86 4.06 -21.32
N ILE A 376 19.98 5.01 -21.64
CA ILE A 376 18.91 4.86 -22.63
C ILE A 376 19.19 5.78 -23.83
N ASP A 377 19.25 5.18 -25.02
CA ASP A 377 19.41 5.94 -26.27
C ASP A 377 18.22 6.84 -26.57
N ARG A 378 18.49 8.07 -27.03
CA ARG A 378 17.45 9.07 -27.34
C ARG A 378 16.46 9.25 -26.17
N TYR A 379 16.96 9.18 -24.94
CA TYR A 379 16.15 9.15 -23.72
C TYR A 379 15.04 10.19 -23.71
N TRP A 380 15.31 11.46 -24.03
CA TRP A 380 14.29 12.51 -23.94
C TRP A 380 13.10 12.32 -24.88
N ILE A 381 13.31 11.71 -26.04
CA ILE A 381 12.22 11.35 -26.96
C ILE A 381 11.42 10.19 -26.36
N GLN A 382 12.10 9.12 -25.93
CA GLN A 382 11.45 7.96 -25.32
C GLN A 382 10.68 8.33 -24.06
N TYR A 383 11.29 9.13 -23.18
CA TYR A 383 10.70 9.67 -21.95
C TYR A 383 9.47 10.53 -22.24
N SER A 384 9.50 11.37 -23.28
CA SER A 384 8.33 12.20 -23.63
C SER A 384 7.15 11.34 -24.09
N ILE A 385 7.42 10.29 -24.88
CA ILE A 385 6.41 9.32 -25.31
C ILE A 385 5.90 8.51 -24.12
N PHE A 386 6.80 8.04 -23.25
CA PHE A 386 6.48 7.34 -22.01
C PHE A 386 5.52 8.14 -21.15
N VAL A 387 5.85 9.40 -20.84
CA VAL A 387 4.99 10.30 -20.05
C VAL A 387 3.61 10.45 -20.69
N LEU A 388 3.55 10.63 -22.01
CA LEU A 388 2.29 10.79 -22.73
C LEU A 388 1.41 9.53 -22.64
N VAL A 389 1.99 8.36 -22.92
CA VAL A 389 1.30 7.06 -22.97
C VAL A 389 0.86 6.60 -21.58
N GLU A 390 1.74 6.68 -20.60
CA GLU A 390 1.53 6.09 -19.28
C GLU A 390 0.53 6.87 -18.43
N PHE A 391 0.59 8.19 -18.46
CA PHE A 391 -0.35 9.00 -17.67
C PHE A 391 -0.80 10.30 -18.33
N GLY A 392 -0.10 10.84 -19.33
CA GLY A 392 -0.46 12.11 -19.97
C GLY A 392 -1.85 12.09 -20.60
N ILE A 393 -2.14 11.10 -21.44
CA ILE A 393 -3.45 10.96 -22.11
C ILE A 393 -4.55 10.70 -21.07
N VAL A 394 -4.34 9.79 -20.12
CA VAL A 394 -5.31 9.51 -19.05
C VAL A 394 -5.59 10.77 -18.21
N SER A 395 -4.57 11.60 -18.00
CA SER A 395 -4.69 12.84 -17.22
C SER A 395 -5.44 13.96 -17.94
N SER A 396 -5.74 13.83 -19.24
CA SER A 396 -6.60 14.80 -19.95
C SER A 396 -8.02 14.86 -19.37
N ILE A 397 -8.47 13.80 -18.67
CA ILE A 397 -9.74 13.78 -17.92
C ILE A 397 -9.83 14.96 -16.92
N PHE A 398 -8.71 15.36 -16.32
CA PHE A 398 -8.68 16.49 -15.39
C PHE A 398 -8.96 17.84 -16.09
N VAL A 399 -8.60 17.97 -17.37
CA VAL A 399 -8.89 19.15 -18.19
C VAL A 399 -10.35 19.16 -18.64
N LEU A 400 -10.89 17.99 -19.01
CA LEU A 400 -12.30 17.83 -19.42
C LEU A 400 -13.28 18.08 -18.26
N SER A 401 -12.81 17.88 -17.03
CA SER A 401 -13.57 18.02 -15.77
C SER A 401 -13.38 19.41 -15.13
N ASN A 402 -13.40 19.48 -13.79
CA ASN A 402 -13.16 20.72 -13.06
C ASN A 402 -11.65 21.03 -13.01
N ASN A 403 -11.15 21.77 -14.00
CA ASN A 403 -9.73 22.13 -14.13
C ASN A 403 -9.09 22.76 -12.86
N LYS A 404 -9.87 23.31 -11.92
CA LYS A 404 -9.36 23.81 -10.63
C LYS A 404 -8.67 22.71 -9.82
N ILE A 405 -9.04 21.45 -10.04
CA ILE A 405 -8.40 20.30 -9.39
C ILE A 405 -6.90 20.20 -9.73
N LEU A 406 -6.47 20.68 -10.90
CA LEU A 406 -5.05 20.70 -11.30
C LEU A 406 -4.23 21.63 -10.39
N LYS A 407 -4.87 22.59 -9.71
CA LYS A 407 -4.22 23.45 -8.71
C LYS A 407 -4.19 22.82 -7.32
N HIS A 408 -4.77 21.63 -7.13
CA HIS A 408 -4.78 20.95 -5.85
C HIS A 408 -3.38 20.41 -5.52
N GLY A 409 -2.82 20.75 -4.36
CA GLY A 409 -1.44 20.41 -4.01
C GLY A 409 -1.10 18.91 -4.12
N THR A 410 -2.03 18.01 -3.78
CA THR A 410 -1.84 16.56 -3.95
C THR A 410 -1.77 16.12 -5.42
N VAL A 411 -2.48 16.80 -6.31
CA VAL A 411 -2.48 16.52 -7.75
C VAL A 411 -1.22 17.09 -8.41
N LEU A 412 -0.77 18.26 -7.99
CA LEU A 412 0.54 18.77 -8.41
C LEU A 412 1.66 17.82 -7.96
N LEU A 413 1.63 17.38 -6.69
CA LEU A 413 2.61 16.47 -6.15
C LEU A 413 2.68 15.15 -6.91
N LEU A 414 1.54 14.50 -7.19
CA LEU A 414 1.55 13.24 -7.93
C LEU A 414 2.15 13.42 -9.33
N PHE A 415 1.84 14.51 -10.05
CA PHE A 415 2.40 14.74 -11.39
C PHE A 415 3.89 15.01 -11.34
N THR A 416 4.35 15.81 -10.38
CA THR A 416 5.78 16.02 -10.15
C THR A 416 6.51 14.71 -9.92
N LEU A 417 5.96 13.81 -9.09
CA LEU A 417 6.58 12.51 -8.85
C LEU A 417 6.58 11.63 -10.11
N LEU A 418 5.48 11.53 -10.84
CA LEU A 418 5.41 10.72 -12.07
C LEU A 418 6.32 11.23 -13.19
N LEU A 419 6.73 12.51 -13.17
CA LEU A 419 7.73 13.06 -14.08
C LEU A 419 9.17 12.79 -13.58
N ILE A 420 9.42 12.85 -12.27
CA ILE A 420 10.79 12.72 -11.74
C ILE A 420 11.23 11.26 -11.63
N ILE A 421 10.33 10.35 -11.26
CA ILE A 421 10.66 8.94 -11.00
C ILE A 421 11.44 8.26 -12.16
N PRO A 422 11.07 8.41 -13.45
CA PRO A 422 11.72 7.69 -14.55
C PRO A 422 13.14 8.15 -14.86
N ILE A 423 13.61 9.24 -14.24
CA ILE A 423 14.95 9.81 -14.46
C ILE A 423 16.06 8.90 -13.90
N PHE A 424 15.73 8.02 -12.96
CA PHE A 424 16.67 7.07 -12.36
C PHE A 424 16.26 5.63 -12.64
N ILE A 425 17.28 4.76 -12.75
CA ILE A 425 17.11 3.32 -12.93
C ILE A 425 17.80 2.60 -11.79
N LEU A 426 17.08 1.72 -11.10
CA LEU A 426 17.62 0.88 -10.04
C LEU A 426 17.47 -0.60 -10.39
N GLY A 427 18.59 -1.30 -10.51
CA GLY A 427 18.59 -2.73 -10.84
C GLY A 427 18.15 -3.04 -12.27
N ARG A 428 17.99 -4.33 -12.58
CA ARG A 428 17.76 -4.83 -13.95
C ARG A 428 16.39 -4.44 -14.52
N TRP A 429 15.36 -4.52 -13.69
CA TRP A 429 13.96 -4.27 -14.09
C TRP A 429 13.48 -2.85 -13.73
N ASN A 430 14.40 -1.98 -13.29
CA ASN A 430 14.10 -0.66 -12.78
C ASN A 430 13.06 -0.68 -11.65
N ASP A 431 13.42 -1.34 -10.54
CA ASP A 431 12.59 -1.40 -9.33
C ASP A 431 12.28 0.00 -8.79
N TRP A 432 13.12 1.00 -9.09
CA TRP A 432 12.86 2.40 -8.78
C TRP A 432 11.58 2.89 -9.44
N CYS A 433 11.48 2.77 -10.76
CA CYS A 433 10.33 3.23 -11.51
C CYS A 433 9.05 2.47 -11.11
N ILE A 434 9.14 1.14 -10.98
CA ILE A 434 7.99 0.29 -10.66
C ILE A 434 7.49 0.54 -9.23
N LYS A 435 8.37 0.57 -8.21
CA LYS A 435 7.94 0.61 -6.81
C LYS A 435 7.62 2.02 -6.31
N LEU A 436 8.35 3.04 -6.74
CA LEU A 436 8.12 4.42 -6.27
C LEU A 436 6.92 5.08 -6.96
N SER A 437 6.49 4.57 -8.12
CA SER A 437 5.32 5.07 -8.83
C SER A 437 3.99 4.55 -8.28
N MET A 438 3.99 3.44 -7.52
CA MET A 438 2.76 2.88 -6.94
C MET A 438 1.93 3.91 -6.14
N PRO A 439 2.52 4.71 -5.21
CA PRO A 439 1.76 5.75 -4.51
C PRO A 439 1.15 6.82 -5.43
N PRO A 440 1.89 7.54 -6.29
CA PRO A 440 1.30 8.57 -7.13
C PRO A 440 0.33 8.02 -8.18
N LEU A 441 0.54 6.81 -8.73
CA LEU A 441 -0.43 6.16 -9.64
C LEU A 441 -1.73 5.79 -8.91
N PHE A 442 -1.64 5.34 -7.65
CA PHE A 442 -2.84 5.08 -6.86
C PHE A 442 -3.60 6.37 -6.56
N VAL A 443 -2.92 7.46 -6.19
CA VAL A 443 -3.56 8.78 -6.04
C VAL A 443 -4.19 9.24 -7.36
N LEU A 444 -3.50 9.10 -8.49
CA LEU A 444 -4.00 9.46 -9.81
C LEU A 444 -5.34 8.75 -10.10
N SER A 445 -5.38 7.43 -9.92
CA SER A 445 -6.58 6.63 -10.14
C SER A 445 -7.77 7.07 -9.26
N VAL A 446 -7.53 7.38 -7.98
CA VAL A 446 -8.58 7.85 -7.06
C VAL A 446 -9.14 9.21 -7.49
N PHE A 447 -8.27 10.16 -7.87
CA PHE A 447 -8.72 11.47 -8.32
C PHE A 447 -9.42 11.40 -9.68
N MET A 448 -8.97 10.53 -10.57
CA MET A 448 -9.61 10.27 -11.86
C MET A 448 -11.04 9.72 -11.67
N ILE A 449 -11.24 8.75 -10.76
CA ILE A 449 -12.58 8.25 -10.40
C ILE A 449 -13.50 9.42 -9.98
N LYS A 450 -13.01 10.32 -9.13
CA LYS A 450 -13.79 11.50 -8.70
C LYS A 450 -14.13 12.42 -9.86
N GLN A 451 -13.21 12.64 -10.79
CA GLN A 451 -13.47 13.48 -11.97
C GLN A 451 -14.48 12.84 -12.91
N ILE A 452 -14.40 11.53 -13.15
CA ILE A 452 -15.38 10.80 -13.98
C ILE A 452 -16.77 10.88 -13.34
N ILE A 453 -16.90 10.63 -12.03
CA ILE A 453 -18.18 10.76 -11.31
C ILE A 453 -18.75 12.17 -11.43
N TRP A 454 -17.90 13.18 -11.25
CA TRP A 454 -18.31 14.58 -11.40
C TRP A 454 -18.81 14.87 -12.82
N LEU A 455 -18.08 14.41 -13.84
CA LEU A 455 -18.44 14.59 -15.24
C LEU A 455 -19.78 13.95 -15.59
N VAL A 456 -20.04 12.71 -15.12
CA VAL A 456 -21.32 12.02 -15.36
C VAL A 456 -22.51 12.85 -14.88
N GLY A 457 -22.36 13.57 -13.76
CA GLY A 457 -23.40 14.44 -13.22
C GLY A 457 -23.51 15.83 -13.85
N ASN A 458 -22.43 16.37 -14.43
CA ASN A 458 -22.33 17.80 -14.79
C ASN A 458 -22.05 18.07 -16.28
N ASN A 459 -21.36 17.18 -16.98
CA ASN A 459 -20.95 17.37 -18.37
C ASN A 459 -20.95 16.04 -19.12
N LYS A 460 -22.08 15.69 -19.75
CA LYS A 460 -22.28 14.43 -20.48
C LYS A 460 -21.25 14.21 -21.60
N ARG A 461 -20.87 15.26 -22.33
CA ARG A 461 -19.84 15.17 -23.39
C ARG A 461 -18.48 14.86 -22.81
N GLY A 462 -18.06 15.58 -21.77
CA GLY A 462 -16.80 15.31 -21.07
C GLY A 462 -16.78 13.92 -20.43
N ALA A 463 -17.91 13.46 -19.88
CA ALA A 463 -18.08 12.11 -19.35
C ALA A 463 -17.86 11.04 -20.42
N PHE A 464 -18.49 11.21 -21.59
CA PHE A 464 -18.33 10.28 -22.72
C PHE A 464 -16.86 10.14 -23.14
N PHE A 465 -16.15 11.25 -23.37
CA PHE A 465 -14.73 11.20 -23.72
C PHE A 465 -13.87 10.60 -22.60
N SER A 466 -14.17 10.90 -21.34
CA SER A 466 -13.41 10.36 -20.20
C SER A 466 -13.62 8.85 -20.05
N VAL A 467 -14.82 8.34 -20.35
CA VAL A 467 -15.10 6.90 -20.38
C VAL A 467 -14.37 6.22 -21.53
N LEU A 468 -14.28 6.85 -22.71
CA LEU A 468 -13.49 6.32 -23.82
C LEU A 468 -11.99 6.25 -23.49
N ILE A 469 -11.45 7.32 -22.92
CA ILE A 469 -10.04 7.38 -22.50
C ILE A 469 -9.77 6.31 -21.42
N PHE A 470 -10.61 6.23 -20.39
CA PHE A 470 -10.49 5.21 -19.37
C PHE A 470 -10.62 3.80 -19.94
N GLY A 471 -11.58 3.56 -20.84
CA GLY A 471 -11.79 2.27 -21.50
C GLY A 471 -10.61 1.83 -22.34
N ALA A 472 -9.94 2.77 -23.03
CA ALA A 472 -8.72 2.51 -23.77
C ALA A 472 -7.56 2.11 -22.85
N GLY A 473 -7.36 2.84 -21.73
CA GLY A 473 -6.35 2.48 -20.72
C GLY A 473 -6.66 1.18 -19.98
N ALA A 474 -7.95 0.85 -19.81
CA ALA A 474 -8.40 -0.39 -19.18
C ALA A 474 -8.04 -1.65 -19.97
N LEU A 475 -7.74 -1.54 -21.28
CA LEU A 475 -7.27 -2.67 -22.08
C LEU A 475 -5.96 -3.25 -21.55
N THR A 476 -5.10 -2.42 -20.95
CA THR A 476 -3.83 -2.81 -20.36
C THR A 476 -4.00 -3.82 -19.20
N PRO A 477 -4.72 -3.52 -18.10
CA PRO A 477 -4.99 -4.51 -17.06
C PRO A 477 -5.92 -5.65 -17.54
N ILE A 478 -6.78 -5.43 -18.55
CA ILE A 478 -7.58 -6.51 -19.14
C ILE A 478 -6.69 -7.55 -19.82
N GLU A 479 -5.60 -7.15 -20.48
CA GLU A 479 -4.64 -8.10 -21.07
C GLU A 479 -4.10 -9.06 -20.00
N GLU A 480 -3.72 -8.54 -18.83
CA GLU A 480 -3.22 -9.35 -17.71
C GLU A 480 -4.31 -10.27 -17.15
N LEU A 481 -5.56 -9.80 -17.04
CA LEU A 481 -6.70 -10.63 -16.61
C LEU A 481 -7.00 -11.74 -17.61
N VAL A 482 -7.04 -11.43 -18.92
CA VAL A 482 -7.31 -12.40 -19.98
C VAL A 482 -6.22 -13.46 -20.02
N TYR A 483 -4.95 -13.05 -19.93
CA TYR A 483 -3.86 -14.01 -19.87
C TYR A 483 -3.93 -14.87 -18.61
N SER A 484 -4.23 -14.26 -17.47
CA SER A 484 -4.38 -14.98 -16.20
C SER A 484 -5.53 -15.99 -16.24
N ALA A 485 -6.62 -15.65 -16.91
CA ALA A 485 -7.76 -16.55 -17.12
C ALA A 485 -7.40 -17.72 -18.06
N LYS A 486 -6.68 -17.45 -19.16
CA LYS A 486 -6.24 -18.49 -20.11
C LYS A 486 -5.28 -19.50 -19.47
N ASN A 487 -4.44 -19.04 -18.54
CA ASN A 487 -3.44 -19.86 -17.86
C ASN A 487 -3.84 -20.15 -16.40
N TYR A 488 -5.14 -20.16 -16.12
CA TYR A 488 -5.67 -20.34 -14.79
C TYR A 488 -5.36 -21.74 -14.25
N ARG A 489 -4.78 -21.81 -13.06
CA ARG A 489 -4.53 -23.07 -12.36
C ARG A 489 -4.72 -22.89 -10.87
N ILE A 490 -5.22 -23.92 -10.20
CA ILE A 490 -5.13 -24.02 -8.74
C ILE A 490 -4.09 -25.10 -8.44
N SER A 491 -3.00 -24.72 -7.80
CA SER A 491 -1.94 -25.66 -7.40
C SER A 491 -1.34 -25.27 -6.06
N PHE A 492 -1.43 -26.22 -5.12
CA PHE A 492 -0.75 -26.19 -3.83
C PHE A 492 0.49 -27.08 -3.83
N GLU A 493 1.04 -27.40 -5.01
CA GLU A 493 2.31 -28.12 -5.12
C GLU A 493 3.40 -27.37 -4.36
N THR A 494 4.29 -28.13 -3.73
CA THR A 494 5.49 -27.61 -3.10
C THR A 494 6.30 -26.83 -4.14
N PRO A 495 6.69 -25.59 -3.85
CA PRO A 495 7.48 -24.80 -4.78
C PRO A 495 8.92 -25.33 -4.84
N PRO A 496 9.65 -25.04 -5.92
CA PRO A 496 11.11 -25.22 -5.92
C PRO A 496 11.75 -24.42 -4.79
N GLU A 497 12.89 -24.89 -4.32
CA GLU A 497 13.71 -24.20 -3.34
C GLU A 497 14.39 -22.98 -3.94
N ILE A 498 14.83 -22.03 -3.11
CA ILE A 498 15.41 -20.79 -3.62
C ILE A 498 16.68 -21.03 -4.46
N ARG A 499 17.47 -22.05 -4.11
CA ARG A 499 18.68 -22.44 -4.84
C ARG A 499 18.39 -22.94 -6.26
N ASP A 500 17.19 -23.48 -6.51
CA ASP A 500 16.80 -24.06 -7.80
C ASP A 500 16.60 -22.98 -8.88
N PHE A 501 16.52 -21.70 -8.49
CA PHE A 501 16.49 -20.57 -9.40
C PHE A 501 17.88 -20.12 -9.88
N GLY A 502 18.95 -20.83 -9.47
CA GLY A 502 20.33 -20.57 -9.85
C GLY A 502 20.91 -19.27 -9.25
N PRO A 503 22.20 -18.95 -9.51
CA PRO A 503 22.92 -17.80 -8.95
C PRO A 503 22.51 -16.47 -9.62
N ASN A 504 21.22 -16.29 -9.87
CA ASN A 504 20.66 -15.14 -10.54
C ASN A 504 20.44 -13.97 -9.58
N TYR A 505 20.36 -12.76 -10.16
CA TYR A 505 20.10 -11.50 -9.46
C TYR A 505 19.00 -11.61 -8.40
N ILE A 506 17.88 -12.27 -8.72
CA ILE A 506 16.71 -12.33 -7.84
C ILE A 506 16.97 -13.15 -6.57
N VAL A 507 17.84 -14.16 -6.63
CA VAL A 507 18.22 -14.95 -5.46
C VAL A 507 19.15 -14.12 -4.57
N TRP A 508 20.17 -13.51 -5.16
CA TRP A 508 21.15 -12.70 -4.41
C TRP A 508 20.54 -11.52 -3.66
N GLN A 509 19.49 -10.91 -4.22
CA GLN A 509 18.74 -9.84 -3.56
C GLN A 509 18.08 -10.23 -2.23
N GLN A 510 17.95 -11.54 -1.95
CA GLN A 510 17.27 -12.06 -0.76
C GLN A 510 18.24 -12.59 0.31
N LEU A 511 19.55 -12.48 0.04
CA LEU A 511 20.60 -13.00 0.92
C LEU A 511 21.27 -11.85 1.68
N GLY A 512 21.60 -12.12 2.94
CA GLY A 512 22.33 -11.22 3.81
C GLY A 512 23.44 -11.92 4.56
N ASP A 513 24.23 -11.11 5.23
CA ASP A 513 25.42 -11.54 5.97
C ASP A 513 25.07 -11.79 7.46
N PRO A 514 25.23 -13.04 7.95
CA PRO A 514 25.01 -13.39 9.36
C PRO A 514 25.90 -12.61 10.33
N ASP A 515 27.00 -12.02 9.85
CA ASP A 515 27.92 -11.22 10.65
C ASP A 515 27.48 -9.75 10.83
N LYS A 516 26.35 -9.35 10.24
CA LYS A 516 25.80 -8.01 10.41
C LYS A 516 25.18 -7.83 11.80
N PHE A 517 25.04 -6.56 12.19
CA PHE A 517 24.61 -6.15 13.53
C PHE A 517 23.31 -6.83 13.98
N PHE A 518 22.30 -6.92 13.10
CA PHE A 518 21.04 -7.57 13.43
C PHE A 518 21.26 -9.03 13.83
N PHE A 519 21.92 -9.83 13.00
CA PHE A 519 22.10 -11.26 13.24
C PHE A 519 23.04 -11.56 14.42
N ARG A 520 24.07 -10.74 14.64
CA ARG A 520 24.97 -10.93 15.79
C ARG A 520 24.32 -10.60 17.13
N TYR A 521 23.57 -9.50 17.22
CA TYR A 521 23.16 -8.92 18.50
C TYR A 521 21.66 -8.94 18.77
N LEU A 522 20.83 -8.85 17.73
CA LEU A 522 19.38 -8.69 17.86
C LEU A 522 18.61 -9.97 17.53
N ALA A 523 19.15 -10.80 16.64
CA ALA A 523 18.49 -12.00 16.18
C ALA A 523 18.43 -13.07 17.27
N ARG A 524 17.32 -13.82 17.27
CA ARG A 524 17.12 -15.00 18.11
C ARG A 524 18.16 -16.06 17.74
N ARG A 525 18.68 -16.75 18.76
CA ARG A 525 19.66 -17.83 18.62
C ARG A 525 18.97 -19.19 18.65
#